data_AF-A0A177C164-F1
#
_entry.id   AF-A0A177C164-F1
#
_cell.length_a   1.000
_cell.length_b   1.000
_cell.length_c   1.000
_cell.angle_alpha   90.00
_cell.angle_beta   90.00
_cell.angle_gamma   90.00
#
_symmetry.space_group_name_H-M   'P 1'
#
loop_
_entity.id
_entity.type
_entity.pdbx_description
1 polymer ?
#
loop_
_entity_poly.entity_id
_entity_poly.type
_entity_poly.pdbx_seq_one_letter_code
_entity_poly.pdbx_strand_id
1 'polypeptide(L)' 'LSQQQEVELLQYIKQLTEHILTPIRQMIQSFASYIAKKQVSISWVDRFRQRNKESLISQ' A
#
# COMPACT_ATOMS: atom_id res chain seq x y z
N LEU A 1 -8.43 4.69 6.25
CA LEU A 1 -7.42 3.99 7.03
C LEU A 1 -6.94 4.96 8.08
N SER A 2 -6.77 4.52 9.33
CA SER A 2 -6.06 5.33 10.32
C SER A 2 -4.57 5.36 9.97
N GLN A 3 -3.85 6.33 10.52
CA GLN A 3 -2.41 6.45 10.31
C GLN A 3 -1.66 5.18 10.74
N GLN A 4 -2.13 4.53 11.80
CA GLN A 4 -1.58 3.25 12.27
C GLN A 4 -1.78 2.11 11.27
N GLN A 5 -2.96 2.03 10.64
CA GLN A 5 -3.23 1.03 9.60
C GLN A 5 -2.41 1.30 8.31
N GLU A 6 -2.09 2.55 8.01
CA GLU A 6 -1.22 2.90 6.87
C GLU A 6 0.24 2.46 7.13
N VAL A 7 0.74 2.60 8.37
CA VAL A 7 2.08 2.16 8.74
C VAL A 7 2.23 0.64 8.67
N GLU A 8 1.24 -0.10 9.17
CA GLU A 8 1.22 -1.56 9.11
C GLU A 8 1.22 -2.06 7.65
N LEU A 9 0.42 -1.42 6.80
CA LEU A 9 0.40 -1.70 5.37
C LEU A 9 1.74 -1.43 4.69
N LEU A 10 2.44 -0.34 5.05
CA LEU A 10 3.75 -0.01 4.48
C LEU A 10 4.81 -1.05 4.85
N GLN A 11 4.86 -1.50 6.10
CA GLN A 11 5.80 -2.53 6.54
C GLN A 11 5.59 -3.84 5.79
N TYR A 12 4.32 -4.22 5.60
CA TYR A 12 3.96 -5.43 4.88
C TYR A 12 4.30 -5.35 3.37
N ILE A 13 3.99 -4.22 2.72
CA ILE A 13 4.37 -3.99 1.32
C ILE A 13 5.90 -4.06 1.17
N LYS A 14 6.65 -3.47 2.11
CA LYS A 14 8.12 -3.50 2.09
C LYS A 14 8.67 -4.93 2.10
N GLN A 15 8.13 -5.78 2.99
CA GLN A 15 8.48 -7.21 3.05
C GLN A 15 8.15 -7.97 1.76
N LEU A 16 7.04 -7.63 1.08
CA LEU A 16 6.68 -8.25 -0.20
C LEU A 16 7.57 -7.77 -1.36
N THR A 17 8.02 -6.51 -1.35
CA THR A 17 8.87 -5.93 -2.40
C THR A 17 10.34 -6.34 -2.33
N GLU A 18 10.84 -6.75 -1.15
CA GLU A 18 12.17 -7.38 -1.03
C GLU A 18 12.24 -8.70 -1.83
N HIS A 19 11.09 -9.26 -2.23
CA HIS A 19 10.96 -10.41 -3.12
C HIS A 19 10.25 -10.05 -4.46
N ILE A 20 10.92 -9.29 -5.32
CA ILE A 20 10.75 -9.32 -6.80
C ILE A 20 9.38 -8.86 -7.36
N LEU A 21 8.48 -8.22 -6.60
CA LEU A 21 7.22 -7.72 -7.16
C LEU A 21 6.99 -6.24 -6.82
N THR A 22 7.18 -5.38 -7.81
CA THR A 22 6.68 -4.00 -7.80
C THR A 22 5.21 -4.02 -7.40
N PRO A 23 4.77 -3.31 -6.35
CA PRO A 23 3.39 -3.40 -5.90
C PRO A 23 2.49 -2.83 -7.00
N ILE A 24 1.80 -3.73 -7.69
CA ILE A 24 0.82 -3.36 -8.70
C ILE A 24 -0.32 -2.67 -7.96
N ARG A 25 -0.92 -1.61 -8.53
CA ARG A 25 -2.03 -0.83 -7.91
C ARG A 25 -3.11 -1.75 -7.31
N GLN A 26 -3.35 -2.87 -7.97
CA GLN A 26 -4.29 -3.90 -7.56
C GLN A 26 -3.90 -4.60 -6.25
N MET A 27 -2.62 -4.88 -5.99
CA MET A 27 -2.18 -5.46 -4.71
C MET A 27 -2.40 -4.50 -3.55
N ILE A 28 -2.03 -3.22 -3.72
CA ILE A 28 -2.26 -2.19 -2.70
C ILE A 28 -3.76 -2.07 -2.42
N GLN A 29 -4.60 -2.06 -3.47
CA GLN A 29 -6.05 -2.00 -3.31
C GLN A 29 -6.62 -3.21 -2.57
N SER A 30 -6.22 -4.42 -2.96
CA SER A 30 -6.70 -5.67 -2.35
C SER A 30 -6.32 -5.74 -0.87
N PHE A 31 -5.07 -5.40 -0.52
CA PHE A 31 -4.62 -5.38 0.87
C PHE A 31 -5.27 -4.28 1.69
N ALA A 32 -5.31 -3.05 1.17
CA ALA A 32 -6.00 -1.96 1.84
C ALA A 32 -7.49 -2.30 2.07
N SER A 33 -8.12 -3.02 1.13
CA SER A 33 -9.50 -3.48 1.27
C SER A 33 -9.65 -4.58 2.33
N TYR A 34 -8.69 -5.52 2.40
CA TYR A 34 -8.63 -6.56 3.42
C TYR A 34 -8.49 -5.99 4.83
N ILE A 35 -7.63 -4.97 5.01
CA ILE A 35 -7.41 -4.28 6.29
C ILE A 35 -8.63 -3.41 6.65
N ALA A 36 -9.14 -2.63 5.69
CA ALA A 36 -10.25 -1.72 5.91
C ALA A 36 -11.61 -2.41 6.01
N LYS A 37 -11.67 -3.74 5.76
CA LYS A 37 -12.90 -4.54 5.67
C LYS A 37 -13.95 -3.95 4.72
N LYS A 38 -13.50 -3.22 3.70
CA LYS A 38 -14.33 -2.58 2.69
C LYS A 38 -13.54 -2.29 1.42
N GLN A 39 -14.22 -2.18 0.29
CA GLN A 39 -13.56 -1.83 -0.96
C GLN A 39 -12.91 -0.45 -0.87
N VAL A 40 -11.61 -0.40 -1.16
CA VAL A 40 -10.84 0.83 -1.25
C VAL A 40 -10.85 1.33 -2.70
N SER A 41 -11.03 2.63 -2.89
CA SER A 41 -11.11 3.22 -4.23
C SER A 41 -9.73 3.34 -4.88
N ILE A 42 -9.69 3.29 -6.22
CA ILE A 42 -8.45 3.50 -6.99
C ILE A 42 -7.89 4.90 -6.73
N SER A 43 -8.75 5.92 -6.60
CA SER A 43 -8.32 7.28 -6.27
C SER A 43 -7.61 7.36 -4.90
N TRP A 44 -8.00 6.51 -3.94
CA TRP A 44 -7.28 6.42 -2.67
C TRP A 44 -5.91 5.78 -2.86
N VAL A 45 -5.82 4.69 -3.65
CA VAL A 45 -4.54 4.02 -3.97
C VAL A 45 -3.56 4.98 -4.63
N ASP A 46 -4.04 5.83 -5.53
CA ASP A 46 -3.19 6.81 -6.22
C ASP A 46 -2.66 7.87 -5.26
N ARG A 47 -3.50 8.37 -4.35
CA ARG A 47 -3.06 9.30 -3.28
C ARG A 47 -2.07 8.63 -2.34
N PHE A 48 -2.30 7.37 -1.96
CA PHE A 48 -1.41 6.61 -1.10
C PHE A 48 -0.03 6.43 -1.74
N ARG A 49 0.03 6.06 -3.01
CA ARG A 49 1.29 5.93 -3.76
C ARG A 49 2.02 7.26 -3.90
N GLN A 50 1.29 8.34 -4.17
CA GLN A 50 1.88 9.68 -4.28
C GLN A 50 2.47 10.15 -2.94
N ARG A 51 1.77 9.90 -1.82
CA ARG A 51 2.22 10.28 -0.47
C ARG A 51 3.44 9.49 -0.01
N ASN A 52 3.52 8.22 -0.38
CA ASN A 52 4.57 7.30 0.08
C ASN A 52 5.62 7.03 -1.01
N LYS A 53 5.72 7.91 -2.02
CA LYS A 53 6.57 7.70 -3.19
C LYS A 53 8.03 7.46 -2.80
N GLU A 54 8.56 8.19 -1.83
CA GLU A 54 9.95 8.04 -1.36
C GLU A 54 10.17 6.71 -0.64
N SER A 55 9.26 6.33 0.27
CA SER A 55 9.31 5.06 1.00
C SER A 55 9.11 3.83 0.12
N LEU A 56 8.47 4.00 -1.05
CA LEU A 56 8.22 2.93 -2.02
C LEU A 56 9.34 2.81 -3.08
N ILE A 57 10.20 3.83 -3.24
CA ILE A 57 11.30 3.87 -4.22
C ILE A 57 12.66 3.67 -3.54
N SER A 58 12.80 4.02 -2.26
CA SER A 58 14.04 3.82 -1.52
C SER A 58 14.23 2.34 -1.15
N GLN A 59 15.01 1.63 -1.98
CA GLN A 59 15.71 0.39 -1.61
C GLN A 59 17.04 0.74 -0.92
#